data_AF-A0A367WP25-F1
#
_entry.id   AF-A0A367WP25-F1
#
_cell.length_a   1.000
_cell.length_b   1.000
_cell.length_c   1.000
_cell.angle_alpha   90.00
_cell.angle_beta   90.00
_cell.angle_gamma   90.00
#
_symmetry.space_group_name_H-M   'P 1'
#
loop_
_entity.id
_entity.type
_entity.pdbx_description
1 polymer ?
#
loop_
_entity_poly.entity_id
_entity_poly.type
_entity_poly.pdbx_seq_one_letter_code
_entity_poly.pdbx_strand_id
1 'polypeptide(L)'
;MARSLNEMLAREKPEVVARAKEEAAEILMELNLAELRAILDKTQGEIALALGVAQPTIARMEKPDNDLRVSSLKRYIEAAGGKLRLDVELPDGKHYGFSI
;
A
#
# COMPACT_ATOMS: atom_id res chain seq x y z
N MET A 1 2.31 -22.73 25.82
CA MET A 1 2.58 -22.36 24.41
C MET A 1 1.74 -21.14 24.08
N ALA A 2 2.28 -20.19 23.31
CA ALA A 2 1.48 -19.08 22.80
C ALA A 2 0.38 -19.64 21.88
N ARG A 3 -0.82 -19.07 21.96
CA ARG A 3 -1.93 -19.46 21.08
C ARG A 3 -1.63 -18.96 19.66
N SER A 4 -1.99 -19.76 18.66
CA SER A 4 -1.89 -19.33 17.26
C SER A 4 -3.01 -18.34 16.91
N LEU A 5 -2.77 -17.47 15.93
CA LEU A 5 -3.76 -16.49 15.45
C LEU A 5 -5.08 -17.17 15.05
N ASN A 6 -4.99 -18.32 14.37
CA ASN A 6 -6.17 -19.09 13.95
C ASN A 6 -6.99 -19.59 15.14
N GLU A 7 -6.34 -20.06 16.21
CA GLU A 7 -7.02 -20.49 17.43
C GLU A 7 -7.67 -19.33 18.20
N MET A 8 -7.08 -18.13 18.12
CA MET A 8 -7.66 -16.92 18.70
C MET A 8 -8.91 -16.51 17.91
N LEU A 9 -8.81 -16.40 16.58
CA LEU A 9 -9.93 -16.03 15.71
C LEU A 9 -11.10 -17.02 15.81
N ALA A 10 -10.83 -18.32 15.94
CA ALA A 10 -11.87 -19.35 16.06
C ALA A 10 -12.66 -19.30 17.38
N ARG A 11 -12.11 -18.66 18.42
CA ARG A 11 -12.75 -18.53 19.74
C ARG A 11 -13.47 -17.20 19.93
N GLU A 12 -13.21 -16.24 19.05
CA GLU A 12 -13.85 -14.93 19.08
C GLU A 12 -15.23 -14.95 18.43
N LYS A 13 -16.03 -13.92 18.73
CA LYS A 13 -17.34 -13.74 18.10
C LYS A 13 -17.16 -13.42 16.60
N PRO A 14 -17.97 -13.99 15.70
CA PRO A 14 -17.88 -13.73 14.26
C PRO A 14 -17.93 -12.23 13.91
N GLU A 15 -18.76 -11.46 14.61
CA GLU A 15 -18.89 -9.99 14.43
C GLU A 15 -17.60 -9.25 14.80
N VAL A 16 -16.93 -9.67 15.88
CA VAL A 16 -15.66 -9.08 16.33
C VAL A 16 -14.54 -9.39 15.33
N VAL A 17 -14.50 -10.63 14.83
CA VAL A 17 -13.54 -11.05 13.80
C VAL A 17 -13.77 -10.30 12.49
N ALA A 18 -15.03 -10.12 12.08
CA ALA A 18 -15.37 -9.39 10.86
C ALA A 18 -14.93 -7.93 10.94
N ARG A 19 -15.27 -7.24 12.05
CA ARG A 19 -14.85 -5.87 12.29
C ARG A 19 -13.33 -5.72 12.36
N ALA A 20 -12.65 -6.61 13.08
CA ALA A 20 -11.19 -6.58 13.16
C ALA A 20 -10.52 -6.82 11.79
N LYS A 21 -11.12 -7.65 10.93
CA LYS A 21 -10.65 -7.85 9.55
C LYS A 21 -10.89 -6.64 8.67
N GLU A 22 -12.02 -5.95 8.83
CA GLU A 22 -12.33 -4.71 8.11
C GLU A 22 -11.37 -3.59 8.54
N GLU A 23 -11.19 -3.37 9.83
CA GLU A 23 -10.20 -2.43 10.37
C GLU A 23 -8.77 -2.78 9.90
N ALA A 24 -8.41 -4.07 9.89
CA ALA A 24 -7.12 -4.52 9.36
C ALA A 24 -6.98 -4.30 7.85
N ALA A 25 -8.06 -4.49 7.08
CA ALA A 25 -8.08 -4.22 5.65
C ALA A 25 -7.94 -2.72 5.36
N GLU A 26 -8.58 -1.86 6.14
CA GLU A 26 -8.39 -0.40 6.07
C GLU A 26 -6.95 0.00 6.40
N ILE A 27 -6.35 -0.59 7.45
CA ILE A 27 -4.94 -0.39 7.80
C ILE A 27 -4.01 -0.87 6.67
N LEU A 28 -4.33 -1.99 6.03
CA LEU A 28 -3.55 -2.54 4.90
C LEU A 28 -3.78 -1.79 3.59
N MET A 29 -4.87 -1.05 3.46
CA MET A 29 -5.14 -0.18 2.30
C MET A 29 -4.28 1.09 2.31
N GLU A 30 -3.64 1.43 3.42
CA GLU A 30 -2.64 2.50 3.47
C GLU A 30 -1.39 2.09 2.68
N LEU A 31 -1.29 2.61 1.45
CA LEU A 31 -0.12 2.44 0.59
C LEU A 31 1.06 3.21 1.20
N ASN A 32 1.93 2.50 1.93
CA ASN A 32 3.10 3.12 2.57
C ASN A 32 4.22 3.37 1.55
N LEU A 33 4.12 4.47 0.80
CA LEU A 33 5.13 4.89 -0.16
C LEU A 33 6.49 5.15 0.49
N ALA A 34 6.53 5.59 1.75
CA ALA A 34 7.77 5.82 2.47
C ALA A 34 8.51 4.50 2.76
N GLU A 35 7.79 3.44 3.13
CA GLU A 35 8.33 2.09 3.32
C GLU A 35 8.83 1.52 2.01
N LEU A 36 8.06 1.63 0.93
CA LEU A 36 8.47 1.18 -0.39
C LEU A 36 9.73 1.91 -0.89
N ARG A 37 9.79 3.22 -0.69
CA ARG A 37 10.98 4.02 -1.01
C ARG A 37 12.21 3.57 -0.21
N ALA A 38 12.03 3.22 1.06
CA ALA A 38 13.11 2.71 1.90
C ALA A 38 13.61 1.33 1.43
N ILE A 39 12.72 0.43 1.01
CA ILE A 39 13.06 -0.87 0.41
C ILE A 39 13.90 -0.69 -0.87
N LEU A 40 13.60 0.36 -1.65
CA LEU A 40 14.31 0.70 -2.89
C LEU A 40 15.59 1.52 -2.68
N ASP A 41 15.98 1.77 -1.42
CA ASP A 41 17.16 2.57 -1.03
C ASP A 41 17.19 3.96 -1.68
N LYS A 42 16.05 4.66 -1.61
CA LYS A 42 15.88 6.01 -2.16
C LYS A 42 15.56 7.04 -1.09
N THR A 43 16.05 8.25 -1.28
CA THR A 43 15.66 9.44 -0.51
C THR A 43 14.47 10.14 -1.17
N GLN A 44 13.72 10.92 -0.39
CA GLN A 44 12.64 11.76 -0.95
C GLN A 44 13.18 12.75 -1.99
N GLY A 45 14.41 13.24 -1.81
CA GLY A 45 15.08 14.14 -2.75
C GLY A 45 15.38 13.49 -4.09
N GLU A 46 15.82 12.23 -4.11
CA GLU A 46 16.05 11.47 -5.35
C GLU A 46 14.76 11.24 -6.12
N ILE A 47 13.66 10.87 -5.43
CA ILE A 47 12.34 10.71 -6.08
C ILE A 47 11.84 12.06 -6.61
N ALA A 48 12.01 13.14 -5.84
CA ALA A 48 11.63 14.49 -6.25
C ALA A 48 12.38 14.93 -7.51
N LEU A 49 13.69 14.69 -7.56
CA LEU A 49 14.54 14.98 -8.71
C LEU A 49 14.09 14.19 -9.95
N ALA A 50 13.87 12.88 -9.79
CA ALA A 50 13.41 12.02 -10.88
C ALA A 50 12.03 12.42 -11.41
N LEU A 51 11.15 12.95 -10.55
CA LEU A 51 9.83 13.43 -10.93
C LEU A 51 9.77 14.89 -11.40
N GLY A 52 10.86 15.65 -11.27
CA GLY A 52 10.91 17.08 -11.58
C GLY A 52 10.02 17.93 -10.66
N VAL A 53 9.86 17.52 -9.40
CA VAL A 53 9.03 18.22 -8.40
C VAL A 53 9.86 18.59 -7.17
N ALA A 54 9.31 19.44 -6.30
CA ALA A 54 9.96 19.79 -5.03
C ALA A 54 9.80 18.66 -4.00
N GLN A 55 10.82 18.41 -3.16
CA GLN A 55 10.79 17.39 -2.09
C GLN A 55 9.54 17.45 -1.18
N PRO A 56 9.00 18.62 -0.78
CA PRO A 56 7.77 18.67 0.01
C PRO A 56 6.55 18.06 -0.71
N THR A 57 6.55 18.01 -2.04
CA THR A 57 5.53 17.31 -2.83
C THR A 57 5.57 15.81 -2.57
N ILE A 58 6.77 15.24 -2.50
CA ILE A 58 7.00 13.83 -2.17
C ILE A 58 6.58 13.54 -0.73
N ALA A 59 6.97 14.39 0.21
CA ALA A 59 6.57 14.25 1.62
C ALA A 59 5.05 14.30 1.80
N ARG A 60 4.32 15.11 1.01
CA ARG A 60 2.85 15.11 1.00
C ARG A 60 2.27 13.85 0.38
N MET A 61 2.88 13.35 -0.70
CA MET A 61 2.45 12.11 -1.35
C MET A 61 2.63 10.89 -0.44
N GLU A 62 3.68 10.85 0.39
CA GLU A 62 3.94 9.76 1.33
C GLU A 62 3.04 9.77 2.58
N LYS A 63 2.11 10.73 2.72
CA LYS A 63 1.21 10.75 3.87
C LYS A 63 0.07 9.73 3.71
N PRO A 64 -0.34 9.05 4.80
CA PRO A 64 -1.40 8.05 4.77
C PRO A 64 -2.77 8.58 4.30
N ASP A 65 -3.05 9.86 4.54
CA ASP A 65 -4.33 10.52 4.24
C ASP A 65 -4.42 11.10 2.80
N ASN A 66 -3.42 10.85 1.95
CA ASN A 66 -3.38 11.42 0.62
C ASN A 66 -3.97 10.50 -0.44
N ASP A 67 -5.12 10.88 -1.00
CA ASP A 67 -5.72 10.23 -2.17
C ASP A 67 -4.84 10.37 -3.42
N LEU A 68 -3.96 9.40 -3.64
CA LEU A 68 -3.10 9.35 -4.82
C LEU A 68 -3.85 8.81 -6.03
N ARG A 69 -3.84 9.59 -7.12
CA ARG A 69 -4.22 9.06 -8.44
C ARG A 69 -3.28 7.92 -8.83
N VAL A 70 -3.84 6.88 -9.47
CA VAL A 70 -3.08 5.74 -10.01
C VAL A 70 -1.93 6.19 -10.93
N SER A 71 -2.13 7.24 -11.72
CA SER A 71 -1.08 7.81 -12.57
C SER A 71 0.07 8.47 -11.78
N SER A 72 -0.24 9.07 -10.63
CA SER A 72 0.76 9.63 -9.72
C SER A 72 1.54 8.51 -9.01
N LEU A 73 0.84 7.45 -8.60
CA LEU A 73 1.46 6.26 -8.02
C LEU A 73 2.42 5.61 -9.03
N LYS A 74 1.99 5.38 -10.27
CA LYS A 74 2.85 4.84 -11.34
C LYS A 74 4.15 5.63 -11.48
N ARG A 75 4.04 6.95 -11.66
CA ARG A 75 5.20 7.83 -11.84
C ARG A 75 6.15 7.74 -10.63
N TYR A 76 5.61 7.72 -9.42
CA TYR A 76 6.41 7.57 -8.21
C TYR A 76 7.18 6.25 -8.18
N ILE A 77 6.49 5.13 -8.46
CA ILE A 77 7.10 3.79 -8.50
C ILE A 77 8.20 3.70 -9.54
N GLU A 78 7.96 4.22 -10.75
CA GLU A 78 8.95 4.23 -11.83
C GLU A 78 10.15 5.11 -11.49
N ALA A 79 9.93 6.28 -10.88
CA ALA A 79 10.98 7.17 -10.40
C ALA A 79 11.83 6.51 -9.29
N ALA A 80 11.24 5.63 -8.49
CA ALA A 80 11.95 4.82 -7.50
C ALA A 80 12.70 3.62 -8.12
N GLY A 81 12.55 3.36 -9.43
CA GLY A 81 13.17 2.24 -10.13
C GLY A 81 12.34 0.96 -10.14
N GLY A 82 11.09 1.02 -9.68
CA GLY A 82 10.14 -0.09 -9.69
C GLY A 82 9.28 -0.14 -10.96
N LYS A 83 8.40 -1.15 -11.03
CA LYS A 83 7.32 -1.25 -12.01
C LYS A 83 6.00 -1.47 -11.29
N LEU A 84 4.98 -0.68 -11.61
CA LEU A 84 3.67 -0.83 -11.00
C LEU A 84 2.85 -1.89 -11.74
N ARG A 85 2.35 -2.87 -11.00
CA ARG A 85 1.30 -3.80 -11.44
C ARG A 85 0.10 -3.63 -10.52
N LEU A 86 -1.07 -3.47 -11.11
CA LEU A 86 -2.33 -3.54 -10.37
C LEU A 86 -2.87 -4.94 -10.49
N ASP A 87 -3.33 -5.47 -9.37
CA ASP A 87 -4.08 -6.71 -9.30
C ASP A 87 -5.46 -6.41 -8.74
N VAL A 88 -6.50 -6.88 -9.44
CA VAL A 88 -7.89 -6.67 -9.05
C VAL A 88 -8.52 -8.02 -8.74
N GLU A 89 -8.94 -8.21 -7.49
CA GLU A 89 -9.75 -9.35 -7.09
C GLU A 89 -11.23 -9.09 -7.37
N LEU A 90 -11.88 -10.01 -8.08
CA LEU A 90 -13.30 -9.95 -8.39
C LEU A 90 -14.13 -10.70 -7.32
N PRO A 91 -15.44 -10.44 -7.23
CA PRO A 91 -16.32 -11.12 -6.27
C PRO A 91 -16.38 -12.65 -6.42
N ASP A 92 -15.96 -13.20 -7.57
CA ASP A 92 -15.87 -14.64 -7.83
C ASP A 92 -14.49 -15.24 -7.46
N GLY A 93 -13.62 -14.44 -6.84
CA GLY A 93 -12.27 -14.83 -6.42
C GLY A 93 -11.24 -14.87 -7.56
N LYS A 94 -11.57 -14.40 -8.76
CA LYS A 94 -10.58 -14.28 -9.85
C LYS A 94 -9.77 -13.00 -9.71
N HIS A 95 -8.50 -13.09 -10.08
CA HIS A 95 -7.57 -11.98 -10.10
C HIS A 95 -7.27 -11.53 -11.52
N TYR A 96 -7.28 -10.21 -11.76
CA TYR A 96 -6.89 -9.58 -13.01
C TYR A 96 -5.72 -8.63 -12.79
N GLY A 97 -4.53 -9.11 -13.14
CA GLY A 97 -3.29 -8.34 -13.06
C GLY A 97 -2.95 -7.63 -14.36
N PHE A 98 -2.62 -6.33 -14.32
CA PHE A 98 -2.09 -5.60 -15.47
C PHE A 98 -0.99 -4.61 -15.08
N SER A 99 -0.02 -4.45 -15.97
CA SER A 99 1.05 -3.45 -15.83
C SER A 99 0.56 -2.13 -16.39
N ILE A 100 0.78 -1.04 -15.66
CA ILE A 100 0.39 0.32 -16.05
C ILE A 100 1.58 1.21 -16.27
#